data_AF-A0A915U385-F1
#
_entry.id   AF-A0A915U385-F1
#
_cell.length_a   1.000
_cell.length_b   1.000
_cell.length_c   1.000
_cell.angle_alpha   90.00
_cell.angle_beta   90.00
_cell.angle_gamma   90.00
#
_symmetry.space_group_name_H-M   'P 1'
#
loop_
_entity.id
_entity.type
_entity.pdbx_description
1 polymer ?
#
loop_
_entity_poly.entity_id
_entity_poly.type
_entity_poly.pdbx_seq_one_letter_code
_entity_poly.pdbx_strand_id
1 'polypeptide(L)'
;MLLVLTVLPTWAGPGFRLDSSFGADGRIAVQLGMHGARAHAVVVQPDGKILLGGFSANATRRDFALVRFNPDGTLDLEFNRDGMVLLPVASGGAIQALALQADGSIVAGGYAENGLDRDFALIRLRSDGSLDRRFGNQGLEITPVGNGDDEIGALAVDQEGAVLVAGTVSGTAGDVVALARYRPDGRLDPGFGARGMILAGVGQEALAQDLLVREDGRLLVVGSYRDGSQTGVLLAGFLPGGQPDPDFGDQGLVMFARHGEIFEGYGAALLGDGSILVAGSTGSPGKRDAALFHFLVDGRPDPSFGRDGVHVIQASGDDDVLYDLAVDGDRLAASGWLAAGSGRDFLLLTSTLEELVSIPPKKTAQQGKKNRSWLRIRELVVQKSLPPAFVPAAPEEGTLFQIATTSFGDGEDISYGVAMQLDGKLVVVGGMGTGQNAEFALARYEQPPTSLKLADRDEAMAAGPQNQTSEGGKEPAQDSTSMDSCFIATAAYGSLWHPYVTILRTFRDRYLLPHAPGRWLVQTYYHHSPALARLIAGNSVLRQLTCVLLLPLVGFAWLLIHLGIPAFAVSLLLLITWLIRSSFRRQAV
;
A
#
# COMPACT_ATOMS: atom_id res chain seq x y z
N MET A 1 -22.04 40.69 3.06
CA MET A 1 -22.67 39.36 3.00
C MET A 1 -21.58 38.39 2.53
N LEU A 2 -20.81 37.86 3.47
CA LEU A 2 -19.64 37.01 3.21
C LEU A 2 -20.03 35.58 3.62
N LEU A 3 -20.09 34.67 2.65
CA LEU A 3 -20.42 33.27 2.87
C LEU A 3 -19.15 32.57 3.41
N VAL A 4 -19.12 32.23 4.69
CA VAL A 4 -18.08 31.37 5.25
C VAL A 4 -18.46 29.94 4.92
N LEU A 5 -17.74 29.33 3.98
CA LEU A 5 -17.83 27.89 3.74
C LEU A 5 -17.08 27.18 4.87
N THR A 6 -17.80 26.82 5.93
CA THR A 6 -17.26 25.92 6.95
C THR A 6 -17.23 24.51 6.37
N VAL A 7 -16.04 24.00 6.07
CA VAL A 7 -15.83 22.57 5.87
C VAL A 7 -16.13 21.90 7.21
N LEU A 8 -17.25 21.18 7.29
CA LEU A 8 -17.56 20.39 8.47
C LEU A 8 -16.56 19.22 8.55
N PRO A 9 -16.05 18.88 9.74
CA PRO A 9 -15.23 17.69 9.91
C PRO A 9 -16.08 16.47 9.52
N THR A 10 -15.53 15.61 8.68
CA THR A 10 -16.09 14.27 8.47
C THR A 10 -16.10 13.57 9.81
N TRP A 11 -17.28 13.16 10.26
CA TRP A 11 -17.45 12.41 11.49
C TRP A 11 -16.78 11.04 11.32
N ALA A 12 -15.65 10.82 12.00
CA ALA A 12 -15.14 9.48 12.23
C ALA A 12 -15.99 8.87 13.35
N GLY A 13 -16.69 7.76 13.06
CA GLY A 13 -17.21 6.90 14.12
C GLY A 13 -16.05 6.38 15.00
N PRO A 14 -16.32 5.68 16.11
CA PRO A 14 -15.29 5.05 16.92
C PRO A 14 -14.67 3.90 16.12
N GLY A 15 -13.68 4.22 15.29
CA GLY A 15 -13.03 3.30 14.35
C GLY A 15 -11.55 3.66 14.19
N PHE A 16 -10.80 2.71 13.63
CA PHE A 16 -9.41 2.83 13.23
C PHE A 16 -9.07 4.24 12.70
N ARG A 17 -8.08 4.91 13.31
CA ARG A 17 -7.64 6.25 12.91
C ARG A 17 -6.26 6.15 12.26
N LEU A 18 -5.95 7.04 11.33
CA LEU A 18 -4.59 7.18 10.83
C LEU A 18 -3.64 7.52 11.97
N ASP A 19 -2.46 6.89 11.97
CA ASP A 19 -1.40 7.15 12.93
C ASP A 19 -0.72 8.49 12.62
N SER A 20 -1.11 9.55 13.34
CA SER A 20 -0.56 10.89 13.13
C SER A 20 0.95 11.00 13.39
N SER A 21 1.57 10.02 14.07
CA SER A 21 3.02 9.99 14.27
C SER A 21 3.78 9.43 13.07
N PHE A 22 3.09 8.88 12.08
CA PHE A 22 3.68 8.27 10.90
C PHE A 22 3.59 9.19 9.68
N GLY A 23 4.74 9.52 9.08
CA GLY A 23 4.78 10.36 7.88
C GLY A 23 4.05 11.70 8.04
N ALA A 24 3.21 12.06 7.06
CA ALA A 24 2.33 13.22 7.13
C ALA A 24 0.91 12.77 7.52
N ASP A 25 0.57 12.90 8.80
CA ASP A 25 -0.76 12.54 9.36
C ASP A 25 -1.19 11.09 9.04
N GLY A 26 -0.25 10.14 9.13
CA GLY A 26 -0.46 8.72 8.87
C GLY A 26 -0.29 8.31 7.41
N ARG A 27 0.14 9.23 6.54
CA ARG A 27 0.25 8.99 5.09
C ARG A 27 1.64 9.31 4.56
N ILE A 28 2.06 8.54 3.57
CA ILE A 28 3.28 8.78 2.79
C ILE A 28 2.96 8.59 1.33
N ALA A 29 3.45 9.54 0.50
CA ALA A 29 3.47 9.42 -0.94
C ALA A 29 4.92 9.58 -1.42
N VAL A 30 5.39 8.66 -2.25
CA VAL A 30 6.75 8.69 -2.80
C VAL A 30 6.71 8.77 -4.30
N GLN A 31 7.26 9.87 -4.82
CA GLN A 31 7.46 10.07 -6.24
C GLN A 31 8.80 9.48 -6.68
N LEU A 32 8.75 8.40 -7.46
CA LEU A 32 9.94 7.66 -7.90
C LEU A 32 10.34 7.97 -9.36
N GLY A 33 9.47 8.62 -10.11
CA GLY A 33 9.67 8.89 -11.53
C GLY A 33 8.72 9.97 -12.07
N MET A 34 8.87 10.31 -13.35
CA MET A 34 8.03 11.31 -14.02
C MET A 34 6.78 10.72 -14.69
N HIS A 35 6.71 9.38 -14.82
CA HIS A 35 5.68 8.68 -15.58
C HIS A 35 4.92 7.64 -14.74
N GLY A 36 5.06 7.74 -13.42
CA GLY A 36 4.30 6.99 -12.42
C GLY A 36 5.02 5.78 -11.84
N ALA A 37 4.57 5.35 -10.67
CA ALA A 37 5.07 4.23 -9.90
C ALA A 37 3.93 3.62 -9.09
N ARG A 38 4.00 2.31 -8.79
CA ARG A 38 3.05 1.62 -7.91
C ARG A 38 3.76 0.60 -7.04
N ALA A 39 3.42 0.56 -5.76
CA ALA A 39 3.81 -0.53 -4.87
C ALA A 39 2.76 -1.63 -4.97
N HIS A 40 3.19 -2.86 -5.23
CA HIS A 40 2.31 -4.03 -5.28
C HIS A 40 2.48 -4.93 -4.05
N ALA A 41 3.67 -4.90 -3.42
CA ALA A 41 3.99 -5.73 -2.27
C ALA A 41 4.54 -4.92 -1.10
N VAL A 42 4.29 -5.41 0.12
CA VAL A 42 4.86 -4.92 1.37
C VAL A 42 5.33 -6.08 2.23
N VAL A 43 6.47 -5.90 2.91
CA VAL A 43 6.90 -6.76 4.00
C VAL A 43 7.40 -5.91 5.17
N VAL A 44 7.09 -6.34 6.40
CA VAL A 44 7.66 -5.76 7.62
C VAL A 44 8.84 -6.64 8.06
N GLN A 45 10.02 -6.03 8.21
CA GLN A 45 11.23 -6.71 8.65
C GLN A 45 11.23 -6.92 10.18
N PRO A 46 12.02 -7.87 10.73
CA PRO A 46 12.08 -8.14 12.16
C PRO A 46 12.52 -6.96 13.04
N ASP A 47 13.14 -5.94 12.46
CA ASP A 47 13.51 -4.68 13.13
C ASP A 47 12.41 -3.60 13.04
N GLY A 48 11.25 -3.96 12.48
CA GLY A 48 10.08 -3.08 12.31
C GLY A 48 10.13 -2.20 11.06
N LYS A 49 11.20 -2.25 10.26
CA LYS A 49 11.28 -1.51 8.99
C LYS A 49 10.28 -2.04 7.98
N ILE A 50 9.79 -1.16 7.13
CA ILE A 50 8.75 -1.46 6.13
C ILE A 50 9.40 -1.39 4.75
N LEU A 51 9.35 -2.49 4.00
CA LEU A 51 9.88 -2.56 2.64
C LEU A 51 8.74 -2.70 1.64
N LEU A 52 8.76 -1.84 0.62
CA LEU A 52 7.81 -1.87 -0.49
C LEU A 52 8.51 -2.34 -1.76
N GLY A 53 7.75 -3.03 -2.62
CA GLY A 53 8.19 -3.50 -3.92
C GLY A 53 7.15 -3.22 -5.00
N GLY A 54 7.61 -2.84 -6.19
CA GLY A 54 6.76 -2.59 -7.33
C GLY A 54 7.56 -2.13 -8.54
N PHE A 55 7.08 -1.10 -9.23
CA PHE A 55 7.77 -0.51 -10.38
C PHE A 55 7.81 1.01 -10.35
N SER A 56 8.82 1.58 -11.01
CA SER A 56 8.88 2.99 -11.38
C SER A 56 8.97 3.12 -12.90
N ALA A 57 8.09 3.88 -13.51
CA ALA A 57 8.03 4.08 -14.94
C ALA A 57 8.77 5.35 -15.36
N ASN A 58 9.49 5.23 -16.48
CA ASN A 58 9.91 6.35 -17.30
C ASN A 58 9.12 6.36 -18.63
N ALA A 59 9.47 7.26 -19.54
CA ALA A 59 8.72 7.43 -20.80
C ALA A 59 8.69 6.18 -21.70
N THR A 60 9.58 5.20 -21.47
CA THR A 60 9.80 4.07 -22.38
C THR A 60 9.79 2.70 -21.71
N ARG A 61 9.92 2.63 -20.38
CA ARG A 61 10.00 1.35 -19.65
C ARG A 61 9.64 1.48 -18.17
N ARG A 62 9.39 0.33 -17.54
CA ARG A 62 9.26 0.17 -16.09
C ARG A 62 10.52 -0.47 -15.51
N ASP A 63 11.06 0.13 -14.47
CA ASP A 63 12.17 -0.43 -13.70
C ASP A 63 11.64 -1.03 -12.40
N PHE A 64 12.27 -2.10 -11.92
CA PHE A 64 11.99 -2.63 -10.59
C PHE A 64 12.28 -1.54 -9.55
N ALA A 65 11.34 -1.33 -8.63
CA ALA A 65 11.45 -0.32 -7.61
C ALA A 65 11.19 -0.90 -6.22
N LEU A 66 12.12 -0.66 -5.30
CA LEU A 66 11.92 -0.93 -3.88
C LEU A 66 12.24 0.33 -3.07
N VAL A 67 11.50 0.53 -1.98
CA VAL A 67 11.68 1.65 -1.05
C VAL A 67 11.55 1.12 0.37
N ARG A 68 12.50 1.48 1.25
CA ARG A 68 12.45 1.07 2.65
C ARG A 68 12.25 2.25 3.60
N PHE A 69 11.35 2.08 4.55
CA PHE A 69 11.05 3.04 5.61
C PHE A 69 11.40 2.48 6.98
N ASN A 70 11.76 3.37 7.88
CA ASN A 70 11.80 3.10 9.30
C ASN A 70 10.37 2.89 9.86
N PRO A 71 10.23 2.31 11.07
CA PRO A 71 8.92 2.07 11.68
C PRO A 71 8.03 3.32 11.82
N ASP A 72 8.64 4.51 11.92
CA ASP A 72 7.99 5.81 12.03
C ASP A 72 7.61 6.44 10.67
N GLY A 73 7.92 5.76 9.57
CA GLY A 73 7.62 6.23 8.21
C GLY A 73 8.68 7.17 7.64
N THR A 74 9.78 7.44 8.34
CA THR A 74 10.92 8.13 7.73
C THR A 74 11.64 7.20 6.75
N LEU A 75 12.21 7.74 5.67
CA LEU A 75 12.95 6.95 4.69
C LEU A 75 14.24 6.40 5.31
N ASP A 76 14.52 5.11 5.13
CA ASP A 76 15.74 4.46 5.65
C ASP A 76 16.93 4.73 4.73
N LEU A 77 17.67 5.81 4.98
CA LEU A 77 18.83 6.20 4.17
C LEU A 77 20.02 5.22 4.26
N GLU A 78 19.99 4.22 5.14
CA GLU A 78 21.02 3.18 5.18
C GLU A 78 20.75 2.09 4.13
N PHE A 79 19.51 1.93 3.67
CA PHE A 79 19.16 1.01 2.59
C PHE A 79 19.62 1.56 1.25
N ASN A 80 20.57 0.87 0.60
CA ASN A 80 21.17 1.25 -0.68
C ASN A 80 21.69 2.71 -0.74
N ARG A 81 21.95 3.34 0.43
CA ARG A 81 22.45 4.72 0.66
C ARG A 81 21.46 5.86 0.39
N ASP A 82 20.30 5.57 -0.17
CA ASP A 82 19.28 6.56 -0.52
C ASP A 82 17.85 6.10 -0.17
N GLY A 83 17.72 4.96 0.50
CA GLY A 83 16.44 4.36 0.88
C GLY A 83 15.76 3.56 -0.23
N MET A 84 16.39 3.44 -1.40
CA MET A 84 15.71 3.01 -2.60
C MET A 84 16.55 2.09 -3.48
N VAL A 85 15.90 1.19 -4.20
CA VAL A 85 16.51 0.39 -5.27
C VAL A 85 15.71 0.62 -6.53
N LEU A 86 16.33 1.23 -7.54
CA LEU A 86 15.79 1.34 -8.90
C LEU A 86 16.66 0.49 -9.81
N LEU A 87 16.15 -0.67 -10.21
CA LEU A 87 16.88 -1.65 -10.99
C LEU A 87 16.24 -1.80 -12.38
N PRO A 88 16.93 -1.39 -13.45
CA PRO A 88 16.54 -1.73 -14.80
C PRO A 88 16.60 -3.25 -15.01
N VAL A 89 15.49 -3.84 -15.46
CA VAL A 89 15.41 -5.28 -15.76
C VAL A 89 14.99 -5.43 -17.22
N ALA A 90 15.85 -6.10 -18.01
CA ALA A 90 15.65 -6.31 -19.44
C ALA A 90 15.15 -5.04 -20.18
N SER A 91 14.03 -5.09 -20.92
CA SER A 91 13.40 -3.91 -21.51
C SER A 91 12.36 -3.24 -20.61
N GLY A 92 11.94 -3.89 -19.53
CA GLY A 92 11.00 -3.40 -18.54
C GLY A 92 10.61 -4.49 -17.54
N GLY A 93 9.95 -4.14 -16.45
CA GLY A 93 9.45 -5.13 -15.50
C GLY A 93 8.71 -4.52 -14.31
N ALA A 94 8.04 -5.36 -13.52
CA ALA A 94 7.49 -4.99 -12.23
C ALA A 94 7.70 -6.10 -11.20
N ILE A 95 7.90 -5.70 -9.95
CA ILE A 95 7.83 -6.59 -8.79
C ILE A 95 6.35 -6.74 -8.42
N GLN A 96 5.93 -7.98 -8.20
CA GLN A 96 4.60 -8.33 -7.70
C GLN A 96 4.64 -8.85 -6.26
N ALA A 97 5.75 -9.49 -5.86
CA ALA A 97 5.86 -10.13 -4.55
C ALA A 97 7.24 -9.94 -3.91
N LEU A 98 7.26 -9.93 -2.58
CA LEU A 98 8.45 -9.81 -1.74
C LEU A 98 8.43 -10.89 -0.66
N ALA A 99 9.60 -11.43 -0.32
CA ALA A 99 9.79 -12.24 0.88
C ALA A 99 11.15 -11.98 1.53
N LEU A 100 11.21 -12.25 2.84
CA LEU A 100 12.40 -12.13 3.66
C LEU A 100 12.97 -13.51 3.96
N GLN A 101 14.28 -13.67 3.77
CA GLN A 101 15.00 -14.85 4.23
C GLN A 101 15.46 -14.68 5.68
N ALA A 102 15.75 -15.79 6.35
CA ALA A 102 16.18 -15.80 7.75
C ALA A 102 17.47 -14.99 8.03
N ASP A 103 18.32 -14.81 7.02
CA ASP A 103 19.53 -13.98 7.10
C ASP A 103 19.29 -12.47 6.88
N GLY A 104 18.03 -12.07 6.70
CA GLY A 104 17.61 -10.70 6.41
C GLY A 104 17.75 -10.30 4.94
N SER A 105 18.18 -11.21 4.05
CA SER A 105 18.13 -10.99 2.61
C SER A 105 16.69 -10.87 2.13
N ILE A 106 16.52 -10.16 1.02
CA ILE A 106 15.22 -9.88 0.41
C ILE A 106 15.18 -10.60 -0.94
N VAL A 107 14.12 -11.34 -1.19
CA VAL A 107 13.81 -11.90 -2.50
C VAL A 107 12.63 -11.12 -3.06
N ALA A 108 12.74 -10.64 -4.30
CA ALA A 108 11.65 -9.98 -5.01
C ALA A 108 11.38 -10.70 -6.32
N GLY A 109 10.09 -10.89 -6.63
CA GLY A 109 9.63 -11.61 -7.81
C GLY A 109 8.54 -10.86 -8.55
N GLY A 110 8.47 -11.11 -9.86
CA GLY A 110 7.46 -10.56 -10.75
C GLY A 110 7.78 -10.99 -12.18
N TYR A 111 7.89 -10.04 -13.09
CA TYR A 111 8.25 -10.33 -14.48
C TYR A 111 9.25 -9.33 -15.06
N ALA A 112 9.95 -9.78 -16.10
CA ALA A 112 10.78 -8.99 -16.99
C ALA A 112 10.23 -9.04 -18.40
N GLU A 113 10.20 -7.92 -19.10
CA GLU A 113 9.83 -7.83 -20.51
C GLU A 113 11.09 -8.09 -21.36
N ASN A 114 10.97 -8.96 -22.37
CA ASN A 114 12.04 -9.22 -23.34
C ASN A 114 11.81 -8.55 -24.71
N GLY A 115 10.71 -7.80 -24.83
CA GLY A 115 10.29 -7.07 -26.03
C GLY A 115 9.24 -7.79 -26.88
N LEU A 116 8.94 -9.06 -26.60
CA LEU A 116 7.88 -9.84 -27.23
C LEU A 116 6.80 -10.24 -26.23
N ASP A 117 7.24 -10.70 -25.06
CA ASP A 117 6.43 -11.16 -23.93
C ASP A 117 7.11 -10.84 -22.59
N ARG A 118 6.42 -11.20 -21.51
CA ARG A 118 6.91 -11.20 -20.13
C ARG A 118 7.46 -12.57 -19.77
N ASP A 119 8.55 -12.59 -19.01
CA ASP A 119 9.16 -13.78 -18.42
C ASP A 119 9.23 -13.63 -16.89
N PHE A 120 9.13 -14.73 -16.14
CA PHE A 120 9.36 -14.77 -14.70
C PHE A 120 10.71 -14.14 -14.36
N ALA A 121 10.72 -13.23 -13.39
CA ALA A 121 11.92 -12.57 -12.94
C ALA A 121 12.05 -12.58 -11.43
N LEU A 122 13.22 -12.98 -10.94
CA LEU A 122 13.59 -12.97 -9.53
C LEU A 122 14.88 -12.19 -9.33
N ILE A 123 14.90 -11.34 -8.30
CA ILE A 123 16.13 -10.74 -7.79
C ILE A 123 16.31 -11.07 -6.32
N ARG A 124 17.57 -11.06 -5.88
CA ARG A 124 17.91 -11.14 -4.47
C ARG A 124 18.75 -9.94 -4.06
N LEU A 125 18.33 -9.26 -3.01
CA LEU A 125 19.07 -8.17 -2.37
C LEU A 125 19.55 -8.64 -1.00
N ARG A 126 20.68 -8.09 -0.54
CA ARG A 126 21.09 -8.21 0.86
C ARG A 126 20.20 -7.33 1.74
N SER A 127 20.31 -7.51 3.05
CA SER A 127 19.59 -6.71 4.05
C SER A 127 19.89 -5.20 3.98
N ASP A 128 21.01 -4.80 3.36
CA ASP A 128 21.36 -3.39 3.10
C ASP A 128 20.82 -2.86 1.77
N GLY A 129 20.08 -3.67 0.99
CA GLY A 129 19.53 -3.31 -0.31
C GLY A 129 20.50 -3.47 -1.48
N SER A 130 21.75 -3.86 -1.24
CA SER A 130 22.69 -4.14 -2.31
C SER A 130 22.33 -5.44 -3.03
N LEU A 131 22.41 -5.46 -4.36
CA LEU A 131 22.13 -6.64 -5.16
C LEU A 131 23.08 -7.80 -4.80
N ASP A 132 22.52 -8.99 -4.54
CA ASP A 132 23.31 -10.18 -4.27
C ASP A 132 23.73 -10.88 -5.58
N ARG A 133 24.91 -10.52 -6.07
CA ARG A 133 25.46 -11.03 -7.33
C ARG A 133 25.73 -12.54 -7.37
N ARG A 134 25.56 -13.26 -6.26
CA ARG A 134 25.66 -14.73 -6.20
C ARG A 134 24.37 -15.44 -6.60
N PHE A 135 23.25 -14.71 -6.66
CA PHE A 135 21.95 -15.23 -7.05
C PHE A 135 21.76 -15.17 -8.57
N GLY A 136 21.23 -16.23 -9.17
CA GLY A 136 20.91 -16.32 -10.60
C GLY A 136 22.09 -15.94 -11.50
N ASN A 137 21.85 -15.00 -12.41
CA ASN A 137 22.86 -14.33 -13.22
C ASN A 137 23.14 -12.91 -12.69
N GLN A 138 24.17 -12.78 -11.82
CA GLN A 138 24.59 -11.48 -11.25
C GLN A 138 23.51 -10.75 -10.43
N GLY A 139 22.64 -11.51 -9.75
CA GLY A 139 21.58 -11.01 -8.87
C GLY A 139 20.18 -11.04 -9.47
N LEU A 140 20.05 -11.47 -10.74
CA LEU A 140 18.81 -11.58 -11.48
C LEU A 140 18.71 -12.97 -12.12
N GLU A 141 17.61 -13.67 -11.90
CA GLU A 141 17.22 -14.83 -12.71
C GLU A 141 15.99 -14.48 -13.53
N ILE A 142 16.07 -14.68 -14.84
CA ILE A 142 14.92 -14.61 -15.76
C ILE A 142 14.69 -16.02 -16.28
N THR A 143 13.46 -16.52 -16.14
CA THR A 143 13.08 -17.87 -16.53
C THR A 143 11.90 -17.79 -17.48
N PRO A 144 12.09 -17.97 -18.80
CA PRO A 144 10.97 -17.98 -19.74
C PRO A 144 10.11 -19.22 -19.51
N VAL A 145 8.78 -19.04 -19.46
CA VAL A 145 7.84 -20.14 -19.24
C VAL A 145 6.77 -20.16 -20.34
N GLY A 146 6.87 -21.16 -21.22
CA GLY A 146 5.95 -21.26 -22.35
C GLY A 146 6.40 -20.39 -23.53
N ASN A 147 5.43 -19.78 -24.23
CA ASN A 147 5.68 -18.94 -25.43
C ASN A 147 4.85 -17.64 -25.41
N GLY A 148 4.38 -17.23 -24.24
CA GLY A 148 3.56 -16.04 -24.04
C GLY A 148 3.88 -15.45 -22.66
N ASP A 149 3.14 -14.42 -22.25
CA ASP A 149 3.41 -13.74 -21.00
C ASP A 149 3.39 -14.70 -19.80
N ASP A 150 4.47 -14.70 -19.03
CA ASP A 150 4.54 -15.33 -17.73
C ASP A 150 4.97 -14.34 -16.64
N GLU A 151 4.21 -14.33 -15.54
CA GLU A 151 4.48 -13.47 -14.40
C GLU A 151 4.29 -14.18 -13.05
N ILE A 152 5.23 -13.95 -12.14
CA ILE A 152 5.11 -14.36 -10.75
C ILE A 152 4.07 -13.47 -10.06
N GLY A 153 3.04 -14.07 -9.49
CA GLY A 153 2.04 -13.37 -8.67
C GLY A 153 2.43 -13.35 -7.20
N ALA A 154 2.97 -14.47 -6.69
CA ALA A 154 3.35 -14.63 -5.30
C ALA A 154 4.60 -15.49 -5.13
N LEU A 155 5.30 -15.29 -4.01
CA LEU A 155 6.48 -16.07 -3.68
C LEU A 155 6.58 -16.30 -2.17
N ALA A 156 7.19 -17.43 -1.81
CA ALA A 156 7.52 -17.80 -0.45
C ALA A 156 8.96 -18.30 -0.39
N VAL A 157 9.57 -18.28 0.80
CA VAL A 157 10.90 -18.85 1.05
C VAL A 157 10.81 -19.90 2.14
N ASP A 158 11.50 -21.03 1.93
CA ASP A 158 11.61 -22.08 2.95
C ASP A 158 12.76 -21.79 3.94
N GLN A 159 12.87 -22.64 4.98
CA GLN A 159 13.88 -22.47 6.04
C GLN A 159 15.31 -22.66 5.51
N GLU A 160 15.47 -23.42 4.43
CA GLU A 160 16.74 -23.65 3.74
C GLU A 160 17.10 -22.53 2.76
N GLY A 161 16.20 -21.56 2.56
CA GLY A 161 16.37 -20.41 1.70
C GLY A 161 16.04 -20.65 0.22
N ALA A 162 15.41 -21.77 -0.12
CA ALA A 162 14.84 -21.98 -1.44
C ALA A 162 13.64 -21.04 -1.63
N VAL A 163 13.39 -20.66 -2.88
CA VAL A 163 12.30 -19.76 -3.26
C VAL A 163 11.24 -20.57 -4.00
N LEU A 164 10.02 -20.56 -3.50
CA LEU A 164 8.84 -21.11 -4.16
C LEU A 164 8.07 -19.94 -4.78
N VAL A 165 7.63 -20.09 -6.03
CA VAL A 165 6.88 -19.04 -6.73
C VAL A 165 5.63 -19.63 -7.35
N ALA A 166 4.52 -18.90 -7.25
CA ALA A 166 3.30 -19.17 -8.00
C ALA A 166 3.06 -18.00 -8.97
N GLY A 167 2.68 -18.32 -10.19
CA GLY A 167 2.48 -17.32 -11.23
C GLY A 167 1.50 -17.79 -12.30
N THR A 168 1.21 -16.89 -13.21
CA THR A 168 0.31 -17.14 -14.34
C THR A 168 1.14 -17.21 -15.61
N VAL A 169 0.84 -18.17 -16.47
CA VAL A 169 1.49 -18.36 -17.77
C VAL A 169 0.42 -18.35 -18.86
N SER A 170 0.54 -17.43 -19.81
CA SER A 170 -0.35 -17.35 -20.96
C SER A 170 -0.01 -18.40 -22.01
N GLY A 171 -1.01 -19.19 -22.38
CA GLY A 171 -0.92 -20.23 -23.39
C GLY A 171 -1.92 -20.05 -24.54
N THR A 172 -1.73 -20.81 -25.61
CA THR A 172 -2.65 -20.83 -26.77
C THR A 172 -4.04 -21.38 -26.44
N ALA A 173 -4.18 -22.06 -25.31
CA ALA A 173 -5.43 -22.59 -24.78
C ALA A 173 -5.97 -21.78 -23.59
N GLY A 174 -5.37 -20.61 -23.31
CA GLY A 174 -5.64 -19.75 -22.16
C GLY A 174 -4.59 -19.83 -21.06
N ASP A 175 -4.83 -19.14 -19.95
CA ASP A 175 -3.87 -18.96 -18.87
C ASP A 175 -3.84 -20.15 -17.92
N VAL A 176 -2.65 -20.54 -17.46
CA VAL A 176 -2.44 -21.65 -16.52
C VAL A 176 -1.68 -21.21 -15.28
N VAL A 177 -1.88 -21.93 -14.18
CA VAL A 177 -1.06 -21.77 -12.97
C VAL A 177 0.31 -22.40 -13.21
N ALA A 178 1.37 -21.66 -12.88
CA ALA A 178 2.72 -22.16 -12.79
C ALA A 178 3.20 -22.13 -11.34
N LEU A 179 3.80 -23.23 -10.90
CA LEU A 179 4.47 -23.34 -9.60
C LEU A 179 5.92 -23.74 -9.87
N ALA A 180 6.87 -22.97 -9.38
CA ALA A 180 8.28 -23.27 -9.55
C ALA A 180 9.06 -23.17 -8.24
N ARG A 181 10.13 -23.96 -8.13
CA ARG A 181 11.06 -23.92 -7.00
C ARG A 181 12.45 -23.59 -7.49
N TYR A 182 13.07 -22.60 -6.84
CA TYR A 182 14.44 -22.19 -7.07
C TYR A 182 15.25 -22.50 -5.82
N ARG A 183 16.49 -22.97 -6.01
CA ARG A 183 17.46 -23.13 -4.94
C ARG A 183 17.88 -21.76 -4.37
N PRO A 184 18.55 -21.72 -3.20
CA PRO A 184 19.05 -20.47 -2.62
C PRO A 184 20.03 -19.67 -3.50
N ASP A 185 20.62 -20.32 -4.51
CA ASP A 185 21.48 -19.71 -5.53
C ASP A 185 20.69 -19.08 -6.70
N GLY A 186 19.35 -19.13 -6.68
CA GLY A 186 18.47 -18.58 -7.69
C GLY A 186 18.30 -19.43 -8.94
N ARG A 187 18.78 -20.67 -8.95
CA ARG A 187 18.59 -21.61 -10.07
C ARG A 187 17.41 -22.53 -9.81
N LEU A 188 16.64 -22.85 -10.85
CA LEU A 188 15.56 -23.85 -10.77
C LEU A 188 16.05 -25.16 -10.13
N ASP A 189 15.25 -25.68 -9.20
CA ASP A 189 15.48 -26.94 -8.50
C ASP A 189 15.00 -28.13 -9.36
N PRO A 190 15.89 -28.92 -9.98
CA PRO A 190 15.46 -30.03 -10.85
C PRO A 190 14.70 -31.13 -10.10
N GLY A 191 14.75 -31.17 -8.76
CA GLY A 191 14.02 -32.14 -7.95
C GLY A 191 12.53 -31.80 -7.73
N PHE A 192 12.08 -30.62 -8.11
CA PHE A 192 10.70 -30.17 -7.95
C PHE A 192 9.93 -30.27 -9.26
N GLY A 193 8.76 -30.93 -9.27
CA GLY A 193 7.95 -31.09 -10.48
C GLY A 193 8.74 -31.62 -11.69
N ALA A 194 8.44 -31.08 -12.88
CA ALA A 194 9.19 -31.33 -14.10
C ALA A 194 10.31 -30.29 -14.25
N ARG A 195 11.54 -30.66 -13.86
CA ARG A 195 12.75 -29.81 -14.00
C ARG A 195 12.66 -28.47 -13.24
N GLY A 196 11.98 -28.45 -12.09
CA GLY A 196 11.82 -27.27 -11.23
C GLY A 196 10.47 -26.59 -11.32
N MET A 197 9.53 -27.12 -12.09
CA MET A 197 8.28 -26.45 -12.38
C MET A 197 7.10 -27.42 -12.56
N ILE A 198 5.90 -26.94 -12.22
CA ILE A 198 4.61 -27.52 -12.58
C ILE A 198 3.80 -26.47 -13.33
N LEU A 199 3.14 -26.90 -14.39
CA LEU A 199 2.09 -26.14 -15.06
C LEU A 199 0.77 -26.88 -14.85
N ALA A 200 -0.21 -26.21 -14.25
CA ALA A 200 -1.52 -26.74 -13.94
C ALA A 200 -2.60 -25.92 -14.66
N GLY A 201 -3.21 -26.52 -15.69
CA GLY A 201 -4.35 -25.92 -16.37
C GLY A 201 -5.63 -26.12 -15.56
N VAL A 202 -6.37 -25.04 -15.31
CA VAL A 202 -7.65 -25.07 -14.60
C VAL A 202 -8.66 -24.20 -15.35
N GLY A 203 -9.75 -24.81 -15.81
CA GLY A 203 -10.70 -24.11 -16.69
C GLY A 203 -10.04 -23.65 -17.99
N GLN A 204 -10.49 -22.51 -18.51
CA GLN A 204 -9.92 -21.82 -19.67
C GLN A 204 -8.88 -20.79 -19.27
N GLU A 205 -9.04 -20.14 -18.11
CA GLU A 205 -8.05 -19.21 -17.56
C GLU A 205 -7.89 -19.51 -16.08
N ALA A 206 -6.65 -19.62 -15.61
CA ALA A 206 -6.32 -19.79 -14.20
C ALA A 206 -5.27 -18.76 -13.79
N LEU A 207 -5.60 -17.94 -12.79
CA LEU A 207 -4.73 -16.90 -12.27
C LEU A 207 -4.20 -17.34 -10.91
N ALA A 208 -2.88 -17.33 -10.73
CA ALA A 208 -2.24 -17.50 -9.43
C ALA A 208 -1.96 -16.12 -8.83
N GLN A 209 -2.57 -15.82 -7.69
CA GLN A 209 -2.45 -14.53 -7.00
C GLN A 209 -1.70 -14.65 -5.67
N ASP A 210 -1.80 -15.79 -4.99
CA ASP A 210 -1.11 -16.02 -3.71
C ASP A 210 -0.54 -17.44 -3.58
N LEU A 211 0.47 -17.61 -2.73
CA LEU A 211 1.16 -18.86 -2.43
C LEU A 211 1.42 -18.99 -0.93
N LEU A 212 0.78 -19.98 -0.31
CA LEU A 212 0.97 -20.31 1.10
C LEU A 212 1.78 -21.59 1.25
N VAL A 213 2.66 -21.63 2.25
CA VAL A 213 3.45 -22.80 2.62
C VAL A 213 3.06 -23.22 4.03
N ARG A 214 2.61 -24.45 4.20
CA ARG A 214 2.28 -25.03 5.50
C ARG A 214 3.54 -25.49 6.22
N GLU A 215 3.45 -25.67 7.54
CA GLU A 215 4.58 -26.16 8.36
C GLU A 215 5.10 -27.54 7.92
N ASP A 216 4.25 -28.38 7.31
CA ASP A 216 4.62 -29.68 6.75
C ASP A 216 5.20 -29.60 5.33
N GLY A 217 5.40 -28.39 4.80
CA GLY A 217 5.93 -28.10 3.48
C GLY A 217 4.92 -28.24 2.33
N ARG A 218 3.64 -28.55 2.61
CA ARG A 218 2.60 -28.51 1.58
C ARG A 218 2.40 -27.09 1.09
N LEU A 219 2.06 -26.97 -0.18
CA LEU A 219 1.95 -25.71 -0.89
C LEU A 219 0.50 -25.50 -1.30
N LEU A 220 0.02 -24.27 -1.20
CA LEU A 220 -1.32 -23.90 -1.62
C LEU A 220 -1.24 -22.66 -2.50
N VAL A 221 -1.67 -22.79 -3.75
CA VAL A 221 -1.86 -21.66 -4.66
C VAL A 221 -3.29 -21.20 -4.57
N VAL A 222 -3.50 -19.90 -4.40
CA VAL A 222 -4.83 -19.26 -4.37
C VAL A 222 -4.94 -18.26 -5.52
N GLY A 223 -6.14 -18.15 -6.08
CA GLY A 223 -6.46 -17.10 -7.03
C GLY A 223 -7.84 -17.28 -7.63
N SER A 224 -7.94 -17.12 -8.94
CA SER A 224 -9.22 -17.17 -9.66
C SER A 224 -9.14 -18.05 -10.88
N TYR A 225 -10.26 -18.60 -11.31
CA TYR A 225 -10.38 -19.29 -12.60
C TYR A 225 -11.57 -18.77 -13.41
N ARG A 226 -11.50 -18.95 -14.73
CA ARG A 226 -12.61 -18.75 -15.66
C ARG A 226 -12.83 -20.01 -16.48
N ASP A 227 -14.08 -20.43 -16.60
CA ASP A 227 -14.51 -21.47 -17.52
C ASP A 227 -15.84 -21.09 -18.17
N GLY A 228 -15.79 -20.76 -19.46
CA GLY A 228 -16.92 -20.16 -20.16
C GLY A 228 -17.33 -18.82 -19.54
N SER A 229 -18.58 -18.72 -19.08
CA SER A 229 -19.10 -17.52 -18.41
C SER A 229 -18.95 -17.55 -16.88
N GLN A 230 -18.41 -18.63 -16.32
CA GLN A 230 -18.26 -18.77 -14.88
C GLN A 230 -16.87 -18.27 -14.46
N THR A 231 -16.83 -17.38 -13.48
CA THR A 231 -15.61 -17.00 -12.76
C THR A 231 -15.74 -17.49 -11.33
N GLY A 232 -14.68 -18.07 -10.78
CA GLY A 232 -14.68 -18.60 -9.41
C GLY A 232 -13.33 -18.48 -8.72
N VAL A 233 -13.32 -18.78 -7.42
CA VAL A 233 -12.10 -18.86 -6.62
C VAL A 233 -11.40 -20.20 -6.89
N LEU A 234 -10.09 -20.14 -7.08
CA LEU A 234 -9.22 -21.29 -7.30
C LEU A 234 -8.36 -21.53 -6.05
N LEU A 235 -8.34 -22.77 -5.56
CA LEU A 235 -7.32 -23.26 -4.64
C LEU A 235 -6.69 -24.52 -5.22
N ALA A 236 -5.36 -24.54 -5.36
CA ALA A 236 -4.62 -25.70 -5.84
C ALA A 236 -3.58 -26.13 -4.79
N GLY A 237 -3.79 -27.29 -4.19
CA GLY A 237 -2.95 -27.88 -3.16
C GLY A 237 -1.90 -28.82 -3.76
N PHE A 238 -0.66 -28.71 -3.29
CA PHE A 238 0.46 -29.55 -3.73
C PHE A 238 1.26 -30.08 -2.54
N LEU A 239 1.82 -31.28 -2.71
CA LEU A 239 2.84 -31.84 -1.84
C LEU A 239 4.16 -31.04 -1.98
N PRO A 240 5.11 -31.16 -1.03
CA PRO A 240 6.39 -30.45 -1.10
C PRO A 240 7.22 -30.73 -2.37
N GLY A 241 7.02 -31.89 -2.99
CA GLY A 241 7.65 -32.27 -4.26
C GLY A 241 6.96 -31.68 -5.51
N GLY A 242 5.85 -30.98 -5.33
CA GLY A 242 5.07 -30.33 -6.38
C GLY A 242 4.02 -31.22 -7.05
N GLN A 243 3.80 -32.44 -6.57
CA GLN A 243 2.67 -33.26 -7.02
C GLN A 243 1.36 -32.70 -6.44
N PRO A 244 0.22 -32.78 -7.15
CA PRO A 244 -1.08 -32.42 -6.57
C PRO A 244 -1.35 -33.19 -5.28
N ASP A 245 -1.92 -32.52 -4.29
CA ASP A 245 -2.25 -33.10 -2.99
C ASP A 245 -3.56 -33.90 -3.08
N PRO A 246 -3.52 -35.25 -3.03
CA PRO A 246 -4.73 -36.06 -3.19
C PRO A 246 -5.74 -35.91 -2.05
N ASP A 247 -5.32 -35.36 -0.91
CA ASP A 247 -6.16 -35.18 0.28
C ASP A 247 -6.85 -33.80 0.32
N PHE A 248 -6.59 -32.94 -0.67
CA PHE A 248 -7.12 -31.58 -0.75
C PHE A 248 -8.12 -31.44 -1.91
N GLY A 249 -9.33 -30.95 -1.63
CA GLY A 249 -10.36 -30.74 -2.65
C GLY A 249 -10.65 -31.98 -3.49
N ASP A 250 -10.82 -31.78 -4.80
CA ASP A 250 -10.87 -32.84 -5.80
C ASP A 250 -9.47 -33.10 -6.37
N GLN A 251 -8.73 -34.02 -5.74
CA GLN A 251 -7.39 -34.44 -6.17
C GLN A 251 -6.37 -33.29 -6.30
N GLY A 252 -6.38 -32.38 -5.33
CA GLY A 252 -5.50 -31.22 -5.24
C GLY A 252 -6.13 -29.93 -5.73
N LEU A 253 -7.40 -29.94 -6.13
CA LEU A 253 -8.04 -28.79 -6.76
C LEU A 253 -9.39 -28.44 -6.12
N VAL A 254 -9.61 -27.15 -5.88
CA VAL A 254 -10.90 -26.57 -5.52
C VAL A 254 -11.24 -25.49 -6.53
N MET A 255 -12.34 -25.68 -7.24
CA MET A 255 -12.94 -24.70 -8.15
C MET A 255 -14.26 -24.23 -7.53
N PHE A 256 -14.20 -23.15 -6.75
CA PHE A 256 -15.35 -22.65 -6.00
C PHE A 256 -16.11 -21.58 -6.77
N ALA A 257 -17.37 -21.87 -7.10
CA ALA A 257 -18.23 -20.97 -7.86
C ALA A 257 -19.71 -21.19 -7.56
N ARG A 258 -20.53 -20.19 -7.89
CA ARG A 258 -22.00 -20.31 -7.92
C ARG A 258 -22.54 -19.78 -9.23
N HIS A 259 -23.56 -20.47 -9.76
CA HIS A 259 -24.19 -20.09 -11.01
C HIS A 259 -24.72 -18.66 -10.97
N GLY A 260 -24.26 -17.83 -11.91
CA GLY A 260 -24.68 -16.43 -12.04
C GLY A 260 -24.03 -15.45 -11.07
N GLU A 261 -23.13 -15.93 -10.21
CA GLU A 261 -22.28 -15.10 -9.33
C GLU A 261 -20.84 -15.14 -9.86
N ILE A 262 -20.17 -13.99 -9.89
CA ILE A 262 -18.73 -13.87 -10.14
C ILE A 262 -18.04 -13.92 -8.79
N PHE A 263 -17.06 -14.80 -8.61
CA PHE A 263 -16.14 -14.76 -7.47
C PHE A 263 -14.71 -14.64 -7.95
N GLU A 264 -13.95 -13.74 -7.32
CA GLU A 264 -12.53 -13.55 -7.59
C GLU A 264 -11.78 -13.64 -6.25
N GLY A 265 -10.79 -14.52 -6.18
CA GLY A 265 -9.87 -14.65 -5.05
C GLY A 265 -8.50 -14.05 -5.37
N TYR A 266 -7.90 -13.42 -4.37
CA TYR A 266 -6.59 -12.77 -4.44
C TYR A 266 -5.70 -13.29 -3.28
N GLY A 267 -5.31 -12.44 -2.33
CA GLY A 267 -4.51 -12.80 -1.16
C GLY A 267 -5.24 -13.72 -0.18
N ALA A 268 -4.48 -14.54 0.53
CA ALA A 268 -4.99 -15.54 1.46
C ALA A 268 -4.11 -15.67 2.70
N ALA A 269 -4.65 -16.29 3.76
CA ALA A 269 -3.86 -16.71 4.91
C ALA A 269 -4.35 -18.04 5.47
N LEU A 270 -3.40 -18.76 6.08
CA LEU A 270 -3.69 -19.91 6.93
C LEU A 270 -4.06 -19.41 8.34
N LEU A 271 -5.16 -19.90 8.87
CA LEU A 271 -5.56 -19.65 10.25
C LEU A 271 -4.90 -20.65 11.20
N GLY A 272 -4.95 -20.39 12.51
CA GLY A 272 -4.30 -21.23 13.52
C GLY A 272 -4.81 -22.68 13.59
N ASP A 273 -6.01 -22.95 13.08
CA ASP A 273 -6.57 -24.31 12.93
C ASP A 273 -6.20 -24.98 11.59
N GLY A 274 -5.45 -24.28 10.74
CA GLY A 274 -5.06 -24.71 9.39
C GLY A 274 -6.11 -24.47 8.31
N SER A 275 -7.26 -23.88 8.65
CA SER A 275 -8.25 -23.45 7.67
C SER A 275 -7.72 -22.24 6.87
N ILE A 276 -8.37 -21.95 5.75
CA ILE A 276 -7.87 -21.01 4.74
C ILE A 276 -8.88 -19.88 4.61
N LEU A 277 -8.41 -18.64 4.78
CA LEU A 277 -9.19 -17.44 4.52
C LEU A 277 -8.65 -16.76 3.26
N VAL A 278 -9.53 -16.34 2.36
CA VAL A 278 -9.19 -15.70 1.09
C VAL A 278 -9.90 -14.36 0.98
N ALA A 279 -9.16 -13.31 0.65
CA ALA A 279 -9.67 -11.99 0.30
C ALA A 279 -10.09 -11.97 -1.17
N GLY A 280 -11.18 -11.27 -1.44
CA GLY A 280 -11.51 -10.98 -2.82
C GLY A 280 -12.77 -10.18 -3.03
N SER A 281 -13.48 -10.53 -4.09
CA SER A 281 -14.74 -9.89 -4.43
C SER A 281 -15.75 -10.89 -4.96
N THR A 282 -17.02 -10.53 -4.81
CA THR A 282 -18.15 -11.23 -5.38
C THR A 282 -19.03 -10.24 -6.12
N GLY A 283 -19.77 -10.69 -7.13
CA GLY A 283 -20.80 -9.82 -7.69
C GLY A 283 -21.44 -10.33 -8.96
N SER A 284 -21.92 -9.37 -9.73
CA SER A 284 -22.53 -9.58 -11.05
C SER A 284 -21.78 -8.74 -12.08
N PRO A 285 -21.90 -9.02 -13.39
CA PRO A 285 -21.23 -8.21 -14.40
C PRO A 285 -21.53 -6.71 -14.23
N GLY A 286 -20.51 -5.91 -13.94
CA GLY A 286 -20.63 -4.46 -13.73
C GLY A 286 -20.94 -4.01 -12.29
N LYS A 287 -20.99 -4.92 -11.31
CA LYS A 287 -20.95 -4.57 -9.89
C LYS A 287 -20.20 -5.62 -9.05
N ARG A 288 -19.23 -5.19 -8.25
CA ARG A 288 -18.44 -6.04 -7.33
C ARG A 288 -18.55 -5.53 -5.90
N ASP A 289 -18.76 -6.45 -4.96
CA ASP A 289 -18.69 -6.17 -3.53
C ASP A 289 -17.51 -6.99 -2.95
N ALA A 290 -16.80 -6.40 -1.99
CA ALA A 290 -15.71 -7.04 -1.27
C ALA A 290 -16.20 -8.31 -0.58
N ALA A 291 -15.38 -9.35 -0.59
CA ALA A 291 -15.73 -10.62 0.00
C ALA A 291 -14.56 -11.28 0.73
N LEU A 292 -14.90 -12.05 1.75
CA LEU A 292 -14.03 -13.06 2.35
C LEU A 292 -14.59 -14.45 2.03
N PHE A 293 -13.71 -15.37 1.67
CA PHE A 293 -14.03 -16.77 1.46
C PHE A 293 -13.30 -17.62 2.49
N HIS A 294 -14.00 -18.52 3.15
CA HIS A 294 -13.42 -19.39 4.17
C HIS A 294 -13.57 -20.86 3.76
N PHE A 295 -12.45 -21.57 3.78
CA PHE A 295 -12.34 -22.97 3.42
C PHE A 295 -11.70 -23.74 4.58
N LEU A 296 -12.18 -24.95 4.81
CA LEU A 296 -11.59 -25.88 5.77
C LEU A 296 -10.21 -26.33 5.30
N VAL A 297 -9.46 -27.01 6.19
CA VAL A 297 -8.10 -27.52 5.92
C VAL A 297 -8.01 -28.38 4.66
N ASP A 298 -9.10 -29.07 4.32
CA ASP A 298 -9.20 -29.94 3.14
C ASP A 298 -9.76 -29.24 1.90
N GLY A 299 -9.94 -27.92 1.93
CA GLY A 299 -10.38 -27.11 0.80
C GLY A 299 -11.90 -27.06 0.60
N ARG A 300 -12.70 -27.74 1.43
CA ARG A 300 -14.16 -27.59 1.38
C ARG A 300 -14.58 -26.20 1.90
N PRO A 301 -15.55 -25.51 1.28
CA PRO A 301 -16.05 -24.25 1.81
C PRO A 301 -16.66 -24.47 3.20
N ASP A 302 -16.36 -23.58 4.16
CA ASP A 302 -16.88 -23.70 5.52
C ASP A 302 -18.38 -23.34 5.55
N PRO A 303 -19.30 -24.29 5.80
CA PRO A 303 -20.74 -24.02 5.80
C PRO A 303 -21.18 -23.13 6.98
N SER A 304 -20.35 -22.98 8.00
CA SER A 304 -20.62 -22.10 9.15
C SER A 304 -20.26 -20.65 8.89
N PHE A 305 -19.46 -20.37 7.85
CA PHE A 305 -19.01 -19.02 7.53
C PHE A 305 -19.93 -18.34 6.52
N GLY A 306 -20.62 -17.28 6.96
CA GLY A 306 -21.45 -16.45 6.08
C GLY A 306 -22.54 -17.24 5.34
N ARG A 307 -22.60 -17.09 4.01
CA ARG A 307 -23.43 -17.89 3.13
C ARG A 307 -22.55 -18.95 2.47
N ASP A 308 -22.49 -20.14 3.06
CA ASP A 308 -21.77 -21.32 2.54
C ASP A 308 -20.31 -21.01 2.16
N GLY A 309 -19.54 -20.52 3.13
CA GLY A 309 -18.12 -20.19 2.98
C GLY A 309 -17.86 -18.79 2.44
N VAL A 310 -18.87 -17.93 2.29
CA VAL A 310 -18.70 -16.58 1.72
C VAL A 310 -19.33 -15.52 2.60
N HIS A 311 -18.55 -14.52 2.99
CA HIS A 311 -19.02 -13.32 3.63
C HIS A 311 -18.85 -12.12 2.70
N VAL A 312 -19.96 -11.46 2.36
CA VAL A 312 -19.97 -10.25 1.54
C VAL A 312 -19.95 -9.03 2.45
N ILE A 313 -19.00 -8.14 2.20
CA ILE A 313 -18.78 -6.92 2.95
C ILE A 313 -19.45 -5.79 2.19
N GLN A 314 -20.27 -5.00 2.88
CA GLN A 314 -20.83 -3.77 2.32
C GLN A 314 -19.94 -2.60 2.70
N ALA A 315 -18.82 -2.41 1.98
CA ALA A 315 -17.92 -1.29 2.24
C ALA A 315 -18.43 0.01 1.60
N SER A 316 -19.10 -0.08 0.46
CA SER A 316 -19.70 1.05 -0.25
C SER A 316 -21.05 0.71 -0.88
N GLY A 317 -21.70 1.70 -1.50
CA GLY A 317 -22.88 1.46 -2.35
C GLY A 317 -22.53 1.02 -3.77
N ASP A 318 -21.25 1.16 -4.15
CA ASP A 318 -20.69 0.95 -5.48
C ASP A 318 -19.67 -0.20 -5.42
N ASP A 319 -18.67 -0.22 -6.31
CA ASP A 319 -17.71 -1.31 -6.37
C ASP A 319 -16.69 -1.27 -5.23
N ASP A 320 -16.47 -2.42 -4.59
CA ASP A 320 -15.38 -2.63 -3.64
C ASP A 320 -14.73 -4.02 -3.77
N VAL A 321 -13.43 -4.09 -3.46
CA VAL A 321 -12.59 -5.28 -3.65
C VAL A 321 -11.55 -5.34 -2.53
N LEU A 322 -11.26 -6.54 -2.03
CA LEU A 322 -10.09 -6.84 -1.22
C LEU A 322 -9.04 -7.56 -2.07
N TYR A 323 -7.78 -7.12 -2.03
CA TYR A 323 -6.67 -7.76 -2.74
C TYR A 323 -5.76 -8.57 -1.82
N ASP A 324 -5.60 -8.17 -0.57
CA ASP A 324 -4.65 -8.79 0.34
C ASP A 324 -5.19 -8.85 1.77
N LEU A 325 -4.70 -9.80 2.56
CA LEU A 325 -5.02 -9.94 3.97
C LEU A 325 -3.83 -10.42 4.80
N ALA A 326 -3.79 -9.98 6.05
CA ALA A 326 -2.83 -10.41 7.05
C ALA A 326 -3.57 -10.89 8.30
N VAL A 327 -3.06 -11.97 8.89
CA VAL A 327 -3.58 -12.56 10.14
C VAL A 327 -2.45 -12.67 11.16
N ASP A 328 -2.71 -12.24 12.38
CA ASP A 328 -1.81 -12.41 13.53
C ASP A 328 -2.61 -12.81 14.77
N GLY A 329 -2.46 -14.06 15.19
CA GLY A 329 -3.28 -14.64 16.25
C GLY A 329 -4.77 -14.57 15.91
N ASP A 330 -5.53 -13.81 16.70
CA ASP A 330 -6.97 -13.60 16.51
C ASP A 330 -7.28 -12.36 15.65
N ARG A 331 -6.29 -11.64 15.12
CA ARG A 331 -6.50 -10.39 14.38
C ARG A 331 -6.50 -10.63 12.88
N LEU A 332 -7.47 -10.05 12.18
CA LEU A 332 -7.53 -9.97 10.73
C LEU A 332 -7.41 -8.51 10.28
N ALA A 333 -6.59 -8.27 9.26
CA ALA A 333 -6.62 -7.07 8.44
C ALA A 333 -6.71 -7.47 6.97
N ALA A 334 -7.53 -6.79 6.19
CA ALA A 334 -7.62 -6.95 4.74
C ALA A 334 -7.65 -5.60 4.06
N SER A 335 -7.01 -5.48 2.89
CA SER A 335 -6.93 -4.22 2.17
C SER A 335 -7.32 -4.36 0.71
N GLY A 336 -7.76 -3.26 0.13
CA GLY A 336 -8.01 -3.14 -1.30
C GLY A 336 -8.49 -1.74 -1.66
N TRP A 337 -9.60 -1.64 -2.38
CA TRP A 337 -10.15 -0.35 -2.78
C TRP A 337 -11.66 -0.36 -2.77
N LEU A 338 -12.23 0.84 -2.70
CA LEU A 338 -13.64 1.08 -2.93
C LEU A 338 -13.85 2.28 -3.83
N ALA A 339 -14.96 2.30 -4.56
CA ALA A 339 -15.38 3.41 -5.37
C ALA A 339 -15.77 4.60 -4.48
N ALA A 340 -15.13 5.75 -4.70
CA ALA A 340 -15.32 6.97 -3.94
C ALA A 340 -15.57 8.14 -4.90
N GLY A 341 -16.84 8.50 -5.11
CA GLY A 341 -17.21 9.55 -6.05
C GLY A 341 -16.87 9.17 -7.50
N SER A 342 -15.90 9.86 -8.10
CA SER A 342 -15.40 9.55 -9.47
C SER A 342 -14.09 8.77 -9.48
N GLY A 343 -13.53 8.44 -8.32
CA GLY A 343 -12.24 7.76 -8.18
C GLY A 343 -12.33 6.56 -7.23
N ARG A 344 -11.19 6.19 -6.65
CA ARG A 344 -11.05 5.09 -5.70
C ARG A 344 -10.25 5.55 -4.49
N ASP A 345 -10.62 5.04 -3.33
CA ASP A 345 -9.88 5.22 -2.09
C ASP A 345 -9.34 3.88 -1.59
N PHE A 346 -8.26 3.91 -0.81
CA PHE A 346 -7.80 2.74 -0.07
C PHE A 346 -8.93 2.25 0.84
N LEU A 347 -9.21 0.95 0.79
CA LEU A 347 -10.07 0.25 1.72
C LEU A 347 -9.20 -0.54 2.70
N LEU A 348 -9.42 -0.36 4.00
CA LEU A 348 -8.92 -1.22 5.05
C LEU A 348 -10.10 -1.79 5.83
N LEU A 349 -10.09 -3.10 6.01
CA LEU A 349 -11.04 -3.84 6.81
C LEU A 349 -10.30 -4.58 7.92
N THR A 350 -10.86 -4.57 9.13
CA THR A 350 -10.30 -5.32 10.26
C THR A 350 -11.40 -6.00 11.06
N SER A 351 -11.07 -7.13 11.67
CA SER A 351 -11.96 -7.93 12.51
C SER A 351 -11.13 -8.83 13.43
N THR A 352 -11.80 -9.57 14.31
CA THR A 352 -11.20 -10.71 15.00
C THR A 352 -11.66 -12.04 14.40
N LEU A 353 -10.86 -13.10 14.54
CA LEU A 353 -11.27 -14.43 14.10
C LEU A 353 -12.46 -14.95 14.93
N GLU A 354 -12.54 -14.61 16.22
CA GLU A 354 -13.72 -14.89 17.05
C GLU A 354 -15.01 -14.27 16.47
N GLU A 355 -14.95 -12.99 16.06
CA GLU A 355 -16.08 -12.31 15.43
C GLU A 355 -16.44 -12.97 14.09
N LEU A 356 -15.45 -13.36 13.27
CA LEU A 356 -15.63 -14.06 12.00
C LEU A 356 -16.33 -15.42 12.16
N VAL A 357 -15.99 -16.21 13.18
CA VAL A 357 -16.60 -17.53 13.44
C VAL A 357 -18.03 -17.38 13.99
N SER A 358 -18.37 -16.23 14.56
CA SER A 358 -19.70 -15.98 15.12
C SER A 358 -20.79 -15.68 14.08
N ILE A 359 -20.45 -15.60 12.78
CA ILE A 359 -21.36 -15.23 11.70
C ILE A 359 -22.38 -16.37 11.48
N PRO A 360 -23.64 -16.24 11.93
CA PRO A 360 -24.59 -17.33 11.78
C PRO A 360 -24.96 -17.52 10.30
N PRO A 361 -25.16 -18.76 9.84
CA PRO A 361 -25.58 -19.01 8.47
C PRO A 361 -26.92 -18.31 8.23
N LYS A 362 -26.97 -17.43 7.22
CA LYS A 362 -28.24 -16.82 6.80
C LYS A 362 -29.15 -17.95 6.32
N LYS A 363 -30.19 -18.28 7.09
CA LYS A 363 -31.23 -19.24 6.67
C LYS A 363 -31.73 -18.84 5.29
N THR A 364 -31.51 -19.70 4.30
CA THR A 364 -32.08 -19.57 2.97
C THR A 364 -33.59 -19.48 3.13
N ALA A 365 -34.17 -18.31 2.87
CA ALA A 365 -35.61 -18.21 2.69
C ALA A 365 -35.94 -19.04 1.44
N GLN A 366 -36.30 -20.32 1.64
CA GLN A 366 -36.97 -21.10 0.62
C GLN A 366 -38.13 -20.24 0.13
N GLN A 367 -38.04 -19.82 -1.13
CA GLN A 367 -39.06 -19.07 -1.82
C GLN A 367 -40.25 -20.02 -2.01
N GLY A 368 -41.05 -20.15 -0.96
CA GLY A 368 -42.27 -20.90 -0.95
C GLY A 368 -43.18 -20.28 -2.00
N LYS A 369 -43.43 -21.02 -3.08
CA LYS A 369 -44.53 -20.78 -4.01
C LYS A 369 -45.81 -20.56 -3.20
N LYS A 370 -46.23 -19.31 -3.04
CA LYS A 370 -47.61 -18.96 -2.71
C LYS A 370 -48.11 -17.91 -3.70
N ASN A 371 -48.84 -18.43 -4.68
CA ASN A 371 -49.92 -17.70 -5.34
C ASN A 371 -50.76 -16.94 -4.31
N ARG A 372 -50.98 -15.63 -4.51
CA ARG A 372 -52.32 -15.02 -4.70
C ARG A 372 -52.28 -13.48 -4.76
N SER A 373 -52.62 -12.98 -5.94
CA SER A 373 -53.61 -11.91 -6.25
C SER A 373 -53.58 -10.55 -5.52
N TRP A 374 -53.31 -9.51 -6.32
CA TRP A 374 -53.91 -8.16 -6.41
C TRP A 374 -54.29 -7.38 -5.14
N LEU A 375 -53.69 -6.18 -5.01
CA LEU A 375 -54.41 -4.92 -4.69
C LEU A 375 -53.60 -3.69 -5.18
N ARG A 376 -54.27 -2.85 -5.96
CA ARG A 376 -53.84 -1.49 -6.37
C ARG A 376 -54.09 -0.51 -5.22
N ILE A 377 -53.29 0.56 -5.11
CA ILE A 377 -53.75 1.92 -4.83
C ILE A 377 -52.86 2.90 -5.62
N ARG A 378 -53.52 3.85 -6.29
CA ARG A 378 -52.96 5.02 -6.98
C ARG A 378 -52.72 6.13 -5.96
N GLU A 379 -51.59 6.84 -6.05
CA GLU A 379 -51.55 8.30 -6.04
C GLU A 379 -50.17 8.77 -6.51
N LEU A 380 -50.16 9.76 -7.39
CA LEU A 380 -48.99 10.27 -8.11
C LEU A 380 -49.21 11.78 -8.24
N VAL A 381 -48.56 12.61 -7.41
CA VAL A 381 -48.18 14.01 -7.72
C VAL A 381 -47.00 14.44 -6.82
N VAL A 382 -45.83 14.56 -7.45
CA VAL A 382 -44.81 15.63 -7.39
C VAL A 382 -44.38 16.21 -6.04
N GLN A 383 -43.15 15.89 -5.62
CA GLN A 383 -42.04 16.85 -5.64
C GLN A 383 -40.69 16.13 -5.65
N LYS A 384 -39.86 16.44 -6.66
CA LYS A 384 -38.43 16.12 -6.70
C LYS A 384 -37.75 16.84 -5.53
N SER A 385 -37.33 16.11 -4.52
CA SER A 385 -36.15 16.45 -3.74
C SER A 385 -35.05 15.45 -4.09
N LEU A 386 -33.86 15.96 -4.40
CA LEU A 386 -32.65 15.16 -4.53
C LEU A 386 -32.52 14.23 -3.31
N PRO A 387 -32.06 12.97 -3.45
CA PRO A 387 -31.68 12.20 -2.27
C PRO A 387 -30.65 13.01 -1.49
N PRO A 388 -30.75 13.10 -0.15
CA PRO A 388 -29.70 13.72 0.64
C PRO A 388 -28.39 12.97 0.34
N ALA A 389 -27.29 13.72 0.30
CA ALA A 389 -25.94 13.16 0.27
C ALA A 389 -25.86 12.02 1.29
N PHE A 390 -25.33 10.87 0.85
CA PHE A 390 -25.10 9.71 1.71
C PHE A 390 -24.23 10.18 2.88
N VAL A 391 -24.86 10.34 4.04
CA VAL A 391 -24.17 10.36 5.32
C VAL A 391 -23.93 8.89 5.63
N PRO A 392 -22.68 8.41 5.81
CA PRO A 392 -22.45 7.05 6.23
C PRO A 392 -23.29 6.80 7.48
N ALA A 393 -24.14 5.77 7.43
CA ALA A 393 -24.90 5.36 8.59
C ALA A 393 -23.91 5.16 9.75
N ALA A 394 -24.20 5.74 10.91
CA ALA A 394 -23.49 5.38 12.13
C ALA A 394 -23.50 3.85 12.23
N PRO A 395 -22.38 3.20 12.61
CA PRO A 395 -22.33 1.75 12.67
C PRO A 395 -23.48 1.25 13.54
N GLU A 396 -24.39 0.48 12.94
CA GLU A 396 -25.44 -0.21 13.68
C GLU A 396 -24.76 -1.10 14.73
N GLU A 397 -25.33 -1.16 15.94
CA GLU A 397 -24.82 -2.05 17.00
C GLU A 397 -24.74 -3.50 16.45
N GLY A 398 -23.51 -3.99 16.23
CA GLY A 398 -23.25 -5.35 15.72
C GLY A 398 -22.40 -5.45 14.45
N THR A 399 -21.73 -4.38 13.98
CA THR A 399 -20.78 -4.48 12.85
C THR A 399 -19.55 -5.31 13.20
N LEU A 400 -19.49 -6.54 12.65
CA LEU A 400 -18.39 -7.51 12.72
C LEU A 400 -17.05 -7.02 12.13
N PHE A 401 -17.10 -5.95 11.34
CA PHE A 401 -15.95 -5.39 10.65
C PHE A 401 -15.84 -3.91 10.94
N GLN A 402 -14.62 -3.48 11.24
CA GLN A 402 -14.28 -2.06 11.23
C GLN A 402 -13.66 -1.72 9.88
N ILE A 403 -14.19 -0.66 9.25
CA ILE A 403 -13.78 -0.21 7.93
C ILE A 403 -13.15 1.17 8.06
N ALA A 404 -11.99 1.36 7.43
CA ALA A 404 -11.32 2.64 7.27
C ALA A 404 -11.07 2.90 5.78
N THR A 405 -11.20 4.17 5.40
CA THR A 405 -10.93 4.62 4.03
C THR A 405 -9.88 5.71 4.02
N THR A 406 -8.96 5.65 3.05
CA THR A 406 -7.90 6.65 2.93
C THR A 406 -7.77 7.14 1.49
N SER A 407 -8.14 8.40 1.30
CA SER A 407 -7.88 9.18 0.08
C SER A 407 -6.55 9.91 0.17
N PHE A 408 -5.74 9.85 -0.88
CA PHE A 408 -4.52 10.63 -1.10
C PHE A 408 -4.74 11.82 -2.05
N GLY A 409 -5.96 11.99 -2.56
CA GLY A 409 -6.35 13.10 -3.42
C GLY A 409 -7.55 12.75 -4.30
N ASP A 410 -7.77 13.52 -5.36
CA ASP A 410 -8.91 13.33 -6.29
C ASP A 410 -8.64 12.22 -7.34
N GLY A 411 -7.69 11.33 -7.08
CA GLY A 411 -7.18 10.33 -8.02
C GLY A 411 -7.73 8.91 -7.80
N GLU A 412 -7.18 7.97 -8.55
CA GLU A 412 -7.39 6.53 -8.35
C GLU A 412 -6.39 6.01 -7.31
N ASP A 413 -6.83 5.85 -6.06
CA ASP A 413 -6.02 5.30 -4.99
C ASP A 413 -6.39 3.83 -4.78
N ILE A 414 -5.44 2.94 -5.02
CA ILE A 414 -5.63 1.49 -4.93
C ILE A 414 -4.56 0.91 -4.02
N SER A 415 -4.97 0.25 -2.94
CA SER A 415 -4.06 -0.54 -2.12
C SER A 415 -3.97 -1.97 -2.63
N TYR A 416 -2.77 -2.56 -2.58
CA TYR A 416 -2.48 -3.92 -3.06
C TYR A 416 -1.92 -4.83 -1.96
N GLY A 417 -1.48 -4.27 -0.83
CA GLY A 417 -0.87 -5.06 0.23
C GLY A 417 -1.11 -4.47 1.63
N VAL A 418 -1.19 -5.35 2.62
CA VAL A 418 -1.35 -5.01 4.04
C VAL A 418 -0.37 -5.79 4.90
N ALA A 419 0.18 -5.14 5.92
CA ALA A 419 1.06 -5.80 6.89
C ALA A 419 0.82 -5.28 8.30
N MET A 420 1.01 -6.18 9.28
CA MET A 420 1.04 -5.84 10.71
C MET A 420 2.47 -5.54 11.14
N GLN A 421 2.66 -4.41 11.82
CA GLN A 421 3.92 -4.10 12.48
C GLN A 421 3.97 -4.70 13.89
N LEU A 422 5.20 -4.80 14.43
CA LEU A 422 5.47 -5.36 15.76
C LEU A 422 4.81 -4.59 16.91
N ASP A 423 4.47 -3.32 16.71
CA ASP A 423 3.71 -2.52 17.67
C ASP A 423 2.18 -2.68 17.52
N GLY A 424 1.75 -3.61 16.68
CA GLY A 424 0.35 -3.91 16.39
C GLY A 424 -0.32 -2.97 15.40
N LYS A 425 0.36 -1.93 14.92
CA LYS A 425 -0.23 -1.01 13.93
C LYS A 425 -0.27 -1.65 12.54
N LEU A 426 -1.21 -1.20 11.73
CA LEU A 426 -1.41 -1.70 10.37
C LEU A 426 -0.80 -0.75 9.35
N VAL A 427 -0.12 -1.30 8.36
CA VAL A 427 0.38 -0.55 7.21
C VAL A 427 -0.28 -1.11 5.96
N VAL A 428 -0.84 -0.22 5.15
CA VAL A 428 -1.47 -0.51 3.87
C VAL A 428 -0.69 0.21 2.77
N VAL A 429 -0.36 -0.48 1.69
CA VAL A 429 0.46 0.06 0.60
C VAL A 429 -0.23 -0.05 -0.74
N GLY A 430 0.12 0.84 -1.66
CA GLY A 430 -0.35 0.75 -3.02
C GLY A 430 0.11 1.88 -3.93
N GLY A 431 -0.79 2.29 -4.82
CA GLY A 431 -0.60 3.43 -5.72
C GLY A 431 -1.63 4.53 -5.43
N MET A 432 -1.18 5.78 -5.38
CA MET A 432 -2.07 6.95 -5.38
C MET A 432 -2.12 7.63 -6.74
N GLY A 433 -3.29 8.11 -7.16
CA GLY A 433 -3.47 8.77 -8.45
C GLY A 433 -2.99 10.23 -8.44
N THR A 434 -2.14 10.61 -9.39
CA THR A 434 -1.69 12.00 -9.63
C THR A 434 -2.04 12.44 -11.06
N GLY A 435 -3.34 12.52 -11.36
CA GLY A 435 -3.82 12.83 -12.71
C GLY A 435 -3.69 11.62 -13.64
N GLN A 436 -2.70 11.62 -14.54
CA GLN A 436 -2.49 10.52 -15.50
C GLN A 436 -1.49 9.46 -14.99
N ASN A 437 -0.83 9.71 -13.85
CA ASN A 437 0.17 8.83 -13.28
C ASN A 437 -0.30 8.29 -11.92
N ALA A 438 0.39 7.26 -11.41
CA ALA A 438 0.26 6.82 -10.02
C ALA A 438 1.61 7.02 -9.29
N GLU A 439 1.62 7.10 -7.97
CA GLU A 439 2.87 7.11 -7.18
C GLU A 439 2.76 6.12 -6.02
N PHE A 440 3.89 5.69 -5.43
CA PHE A 440 3.86 4.82 -4.25
C PHE A 440 3.13 5.52 -3.11
N ALA A 441 2.21 4.81 -2.47
CA ALA A 441 1.44 5.33 -1.34
C ALA A 441 1.42 4.34 -0.18
N LEU A 442 1.53 4.87 1.05
CA LEU A 442 1.42 4.11 2.29
C LEU A 442 0.52 4.85 3.26
N ALA A 443 -0.33 4.10 3.94
CA ALA A 443 -1.13 4.57 5.07
C ALA A 443 -0.87 3.68 6.28
N ARG A 444 -0.68 4.29 7.45
CA ARG A 444 -0.54 3.58 8.72
C ARG A 444 -1.69 3.92 9.65
N TYR A 445 -2.19 2.92 10.35
CA TYR A 445 -3.39 3.06 11.18
C TYR A 445 -3.15 2.60 12.63
N GLU A 446 -3.68 3.38 13.57
CA GLU A 446 -3.70 3.10 15.01
C GLU A 446 -4.69 2.00 15.35
N GLN A 447 -4.32 1.13 16.28
CA GLN A 447 -5.27 0.12 16.76
C GLN A 447 -6.55 0.75 17.31
N PRO A 448 -7.72 0.16 17.04
CA PRO A 448 -8.94 0.53 17.72
C PRO A 448 -8.76 0.14 19.19
N PRO A 449 -9.25 0.97 20.13
CA PRO A 449 -9.10 0.69 21.54
C PRO A 449 -9.66 -0.70 21.86
N THR A 450 -8.82 -1.54 22.47
CA THR A 450 -9.16 -2.94 22.78
C THR A 450 -10.26 -2.94 23.84
N SER A 451 -11.50 -3.23 23.42
CA SER A 451 -12.72 -3.32 24.24
C SER A 451 -13.11 -2.04 25.02
N LEU A 452 -14.18 -1.37 24.57
CA LEU A 452 -15.06 -0.66 25.52
C LEU A 452 -15.77 -1.73 26.33
N LYS A 453 -15.26 -2.04 27.54
CA LYS A 453 -16.02 -2.82 28.51
C LYS A 453 -17.36 -2.12 28.73
N LEU A 454 -18.45 -2.89 28.74
CA LEU A 454 -19.82 -2.39 28.89
C LEU A 454 -20.05 -1.45 30.10
N ALA A 455 -19.14 -1.43 31.09
CA ALA A 455 -19.26 -0.62 32.30
C ALA A 455 -18.93 0.87 32.10
N ASP A 456 -18.13 1.25 31.11
CA ASP A 456 -17.73 2.66 30.91
C ASP A 456 -18.74 3.46 30.06
N ARG A 457 -19.81 2.80 29.58
CA ARG A 457 -20.85 3.43 28.74
C ARG A 457 -21.87 4.25 29.53
N ASP A 458 -22.09 3.94 30.81
CA ASP A 458 -23.10 4.63 31.62
C ASP A 458 -22.61 5.97 32.17
N GLU A 459 -21.30 6.16 32.36
CA GLU A 459 -20.74 7.44 32.83
C GLU A 459 -20.69 8.51 31.72
N ALA A 460 -20.51 8.11 30.46
CA ALA A 460 -20.47 9.03 29.33
C ALA A 460 -21.85 9.59 28.92
N MET A 461 -22.95 8.88 29.22
CA MET A 461 -24.31 9.35 28.95
C MET A 461 -24.97 10.10 30.13
N ALA A 462 -24.38 10.09 31.32
CA ALA A 462 -24.94 10.77 32.50
C ALA A 462 -24.52 12.25 32.64
N ALA A 463 -23.56 12.73 31.85
CA ALA A 463 -23.10 14.12 31.89
C ALA A 463 -23.92 15.03 30.95
N GLY A 464 -25.06 15.50 31.42
CA GLY A 464 -25.85 16.54 30.75
C GLY A 464 -25.09 17.88 30.60
N PRO A 465 -25.57 18.81 29.74
CA PRO A 465 -24.83 20.00 29.36
C PRO A 465 -24.71 20.99 30.53
N GLN A 466 -23.51 21.10 31.11
CA GLN A 466 -23.24 22.15 32.09
C GLN A 466 -22.79 23.44 31.40
N ASN A 467 -23.58 24.47 31.66
CA ASN A 467 -23.42 25.87 31.32
C ASN A 467 -22.20 26.44 32.08
N GLN A 468 -21.12 26.80 31.39
CA GLN A 468 -19.98 27.48 32.02
C GLN A 468 -20.08 28.99 31.82
N THR A 469 -20.46 29.66 32.89
CA THR A 469 -20.27 31.09 33.11
C THR A 469 -18.79 31.45 33.12
N SER A 470 -18.48 32.54 32.44
CA SER A 470 -17.18 33.21 32.42
C SER A 470 -16.71 33.63 33.80
N GLU A 471 -15.48 33.29 34.18
CA GLU A 471 -14.63 34.14 35.01
C GLU A 471 -13.15 33.85 34.73
N GLY A 472 -12.39 34.92 34.48
CA GLY A 472 -11.05 34.88 33.93
C GLY A 472 -9.96 34.62 34.97
N GLY A 473 -8.85 34.03 34.50
CA GLY A 473 -7.64 33.86 35.29
C GLY A 473 -6.45 33.29 34.51
N LYS A 474 -5.67 34.20 33.91
CA LYS A 474 -4.24 34.10 33.52
C LYS A 474 -3.78 32.89 32.68
N GLU A 475 -3.52 33.17 31.40
CA GLU A 475 -2.61 32.41 30.54
C GLU A 475 -1.19 32.26 31.14
N PRO A 476 -0.57 31.10 30.92
CA PRO A 476 0.84 31.08 30.56
C PRO A 476 1.08 30.40 29.21
N ALA A 477 1.73 31.17 28.34
CA ALA A 477 2.73 30.81 27.33
C ALA A 477 2.44 29.66 26.34
N GLN A 478 2.17 30.08 25.10
CA GLN A 478 2.38 29.34 23.86
C GLN A 478 3.84 28.86 23.74
N ASP A 479 4.06 27.59 23.37
CA ASP A 479 5.27 27.19 22.64
C ASP A 479 5.09 25.90 21.80
N SER A 480 5.65 25.94 20.59
CA SER A 480 6.15 24.83 19.75
C SER A 480 5.33 24.14 18.62
N THR A 481 4.17 24.61 18.16
CA THR A 481 3.48 23.96 16.99
C THR A 481 3.41 24.79 15.68
N SER A 482 4.26 25.81 15.48
CA SER A 482 4.24 26.59 14.23
C SER A 482 5.60 26.92 13.58
N MET A 483 6.68 26.25 13.97
CA MET A 483 8.04 26.52 13.46
C MET A 483 8.55 25.51 12.41
N ASP A 484 7.69 24.68 11.80
CA ASP A 484 8.16 23.57 10.94
C ASP A 484 8.12 23.82 9.42
N SER A 485 7.60 24.96 8.95
CA SER A 485 7.39 25.20 7.51
C SER A 485 8.24 26.34 6.93
N CYS A 486 9.07 26.06 5.93
CA CYS A 486 9.68 27.09 5.06
C CYS A 486 8.64 27.62 4.05
N PHE A 487 7.69 28.44 4.51
CA PHE A 487 6.52 28.91 3.73
C PHE A 487 6.82 29.33 2.29
N ILE A 488 7.84 30.16 2.05
CA ILE A 488 8.18 30.65 0.70
C ILE A 488 8.80 29.54 -0.17
N ALA A 489 9.67 28.70 0.39
CA ALA A 489 10.32 27.64 -0.37
C ALA A 489 9.35 26.50 -0.67
N THR A 490 8.49 26.14 0.28
CA THR A 490 7.39 25.18 0.09
C THR A 490 6.38 25.69 -0.94
N ALA A 491 6.02 26.97 -0.93
CA ALA A 491 5.15 27.57 -1.94
C ALA A 491 5.79 27.61 -3.34
N ALA A 492 7.11 27.76 -3.42
CA ALA A 492 7.85 27.78 -4.68
C ALA A 492 8.00 26.38 -5.30
N TYR A 493 8.42 25.39 -4.49
CA TYR A 493 8.74 24.03 -4.97
C TYR A 493 7.61 23.01 -4.80
N GLY A 494 6.48 23.41 -4.19
CA GLY A 494 5.25 22.61 -4.15
C GLY A 494 5.24 21.46 -3.13
N SER A 495 6.32 21.24 -2.37
CA SER A 495 6.39 20.20 -1.34
C SER A 495 7.35 20.61 -0.20
N LEU A 496 7.01 20.22 1.03
CA LEU A 496 7.89 20.34 2.21
C LEU A 496 9.12 19.43 2.13
N TRP A 497 9.08 18.43 1.24
CA TRP A 497 10.07 17.37 1.10
C TRP A 497 10.88 17.48 -0.19
N HIS A 498 10.68 18.55 -0.96
CA HIS A 498 11.50 18.82 -2.14
C HIS A 498 12.98 18.96 -1.74
N PRO A 499 13.96 18.38 -2.48
CA PRO A 499 15.38 18.37 -2.09
C PRO A 499 15.94 19.75 -1.70
N TYR A 500 15.58 20.79 -2.46
CA TYR A 500 16.00 22.17 -2.17
C TYR A 500 15.35 22.77 -0.91
N VAL A 501 14.11 22.40 -0.59
CA VAL A 501 13.42 22.82 0.64
C VAL A 501 14.07 22.14 1.84
N THR A 502 14.40 20.85 1.72
CA THR A 502 15.10 20.07 2.75
C THR A 502 16.50 20.64 3.04
N ILE A 503 17.25 21.06 2.02
CA ILE A 503 18.56 21.73 2.19
C ILE A 503 18.42 23.02 2.99
N LEU A 504 17.43 23.87 2.69
CA LEU A 504 17.21 25.13 3.40
C LEU A 504 16.74 24.92 4.85
N ARG A 505 15.89 23.91 5.10
CA ARG A 505 15.47 23.50 6.45
C ARG A 505 16.65 23.02 7.28
N THR A 506 17.46 22.13 6.71
CA THR A 506 18.68 21.61 7.36
C THR A 506 19.66 22.74 7.67
N PHE A 507 19.80 23.73 6.77
CA PHE A 507 20.63 24.90 7.01
C PHE A 507 20.11 25.77 8.16
N ARG A 508 18.81 26.04 8.19
CA ARG A 508 18.13 26.74 9.29
C ARG A 508 18.41 26.05 10.62
N ASP A 509 18.21 24.74 10.68
CA ASP A 509 18.27 23.97 11.92
C ASP A 509 19.70 23.84 12.44
N ARG A 510 20.67 23.64 11.54
CA ARG A 510 22.07 23.40 11.90
C ARG A 510 22.89 24.66 12.08
N TYR A 511 22.54 25.77 11.41
CA TYR A 511 23.37 26.98 11.39
C TYR A 511 22.66 28.25 11.86
N LEU A 512 21.33 28.35 11.78
CA LEU A 512 20.61 29.56 12.22
C LEU A 512 20.06 29.40 13.65
N LEU A 513 19.30 28.33 13.92
CA LEU A 513 18.65 28.13 15.22
C LEU A 513 19.61 28.00 16.42
N PRO A 514 20.83 27.44 16.29
CA PRO A 514 21.78 27.39 17.40
C PRO A 514 22.26 28.77 17.87
N HIS A 515 22.18 29.81 17.02
CA HIS A 515 22.72 31.13 17.31
C HIS A 515 21.62 32.18 17.50
N ALA A 516 21.78 33.07 18.49
CA ALA A 516 20.78 34.09 18.81
C ALA A 516 20.42 35.02 17.62
N PRO A 517 21.38 35.51 16.79
CA PRO A 517 21.05 36.27 15.59
C PRO A 517 20.27 35.45 14.54
N GLY A 518 20.56 34.14 14.44
CA GLY A 518 19.87 33.26 13.50
C GLY A 518 18.44 32.98 13.92
N ARG A 519 18.17 32.83 15.23
CA ARG A 519 16.79 32.74 15.75
C ARG A 519 15.96 33.99 15.45
N TRP A 520 16.54 35.18 15.62
CA TRP A 520 15.88 36.44 15.27
C TRP A 520 15.54 36.52 13.77
N LEU A 521 16.47 36.12 12.90
CA LEU A 521 16.24 36.07 11.45
C LEU A 521 15.10 35.11 11.09
N VAL A 522 15.10 33.91 11.68
CA VAL A 522 14.07 32.90 11.46
C VAL A 522 12.73 33.43 11.95
N GLN A 523 12.62 33.97 13.16
CA GLN A 523 11.37 34.55 13.67
C GLN A 523 10.81 35.66 12.75
N THR A 524 11.68 36.54 12.26
CA THR A 524 11.29 37.59 11.30
C THR A 524 10.73 37.01 10.00
N TYR A 525 11.39 35.96 9.48
CA TYR A 525 10.91 35.20 8.33
C TYR A 525 9.53 34.58 8.59
N TYR A 526 9.32 33.90 9.72
CA TYR A 526 8.04 33.26 10.05
C TYR A 526 6.90 34.27 10.22
N HIS A 527 7.19 35.49 10.67
CA HIS A 527 6.19 36.55 10.79
C HIS A 527 5.72 37.10 9.43
N HIS A 528 6.63 37.25 8.45
CA HIS A 528 6.33 37.94 7.18
C HIS A 528 6.08 36.98 6.00
N SER A 529 6.64 35.77 6.03
CA SER A 529 6.61 34.81 4.92
C SER A 529 5.23 34.19 4.59
N PRO A 530 4.26 34.00 5.51
CA PRO A 530 2.98 33.38 5.18
C PRO A 530 2.11 34.19 4.20
N ALA A 531 2.20 35.53 4.25
CA ALA A 531 1.49 36.40 3.30
C ALA A 531 2.10 36.32 1.90
N LEU A 532 3.44 36.36 1.81
CA LEU A 532 4.19 36.22 0.56
C LEU A 532 4.02 34.82 -0.07
N ALA A 533 4.05 33.76 0.73
CA ALA A 533 3.88 32.39 0.28
C ALA A 533 2.52 32.15 -0.40
N ARG A 534 1.43 32.75 0.13
CA ARG A 534 0.10 32.67 -0.49
C ARG A 534 0.04 33.36 -1.85
N LEU A 535 0.72 34.50 -2.01
CA LEU A 535 0.82 35.20 -3.29
C LEU A 535 1.63 34.41 -4.33
N ILE A 536 2.69 33.72 -3.89
CA ILE A 536 3.54 32.90 -4.76
C ILE A 536 2.82 31.61 -5.19
N ALA A 537 2.11 30.95 -4.27
CA ALA A 537 1.39 29.70 -4.57
C ALA A 537 0.27 29.89 -5.60
N GLY A 538 -0.38 31.06 -5.63
CA GLY A 538 -1.47 31.37 -6.56
C GLY A 538 -1.03 31.82 -7.96
N ASN A 539 0.28 31.95 -8.25
CA ASN A 539 0.75 32.46 -9.55
C ASN A 539 1.97 31.69 -10.06
N SER A 540 1.79 30.99 -11.19
CA SER A 540 2.82 30.12 -11.79
C SER A 540 4.09 30.86 -12.23
N VAL A 541 3.98 32.13 -12.67
CA VAL A 541 5.12 32.96 -13.08
C VAL A 541 5.92 33.42 -11.86
N LEU A 542 5.24 33.89 -10.81
CA LEU A 542 5.89 34.26 -9.55
C LEU A 542 6.59 33.06 -8.90
N ARG A 543 5.98 31.88 -9.00
CA ARG A 543 6.54 30.61 -8.53
C ARG A 543 7.87 30.27 -9.21
N GLN A 544 7.92 30.36 -10.54
CA GLN A 544 9.14 30.09 -11.31
C GLN A 544 10.26 31.11 -11.00
N LEU A 545 9.92 32.40 -10.91
CA LEU A 545 10.88 33.44 -10.54
C LEU A 545 11.43 33.21 -9.12
N THR A 546 10.57 32.82 -8.19
CA THR A 546 10.98 32.50 -6.80
C THR A 546 11.89 31.28 -6.77
N CYS A 547 11.62 30.25 -7.58
CA CYS A 547 12.49 29.07 -7.69
C CYS A 547 13.91 29.45 -8.13
N VAL A 548 14.04 30.31 -9.15
CA VAL A 548 15.35 30.75 -9.64
C VAL A 548 16.06 31.62 -8.60
N LEU A 549 15.33 32.52 -7.93
CA LEU A 549 15.89 33.43 -6.93
C LEU A 549 16.40 32.70 -5.68
N LEU A 550 15.85 31.53 -5.37
CA LEU A 550 16.29 30.69 -4.25
C LEU A 550 17.54 29.84 -4.56
N LEU A 551 17.86 29.57 -5.83
CA LEU A 551 18.99 28.70 -6.21
C LEU A 551 20.34 29.13 -5.63
N PRO A 552 20.74 30.43 -5.63
CA PRO A 552 21.99 30.84 -5.02
C PRO A 552 22.06 30.54 -3.52
N LEU A 553 20.93 30.73 -2.81
CA LEU A 553 20.83 30.46 -1.38
C LEU A 553 20.87 28.95 -1.09
N VAL A 554 20.19 28.14 -1.93
CA VAL A 554 20.22 26.67 -1.86
C VAL A 554 21.64 26.15 -2.09
N GLY A 555 22.34 26.66 -3.12
CA GLY A 555 23.72 26.28 -3.41
C GLY A 555 24.67 26.62 -2.27
N PHE A 556 24.52 27.81 -1.67
CA PHE A 556 25.29 28.22 -0.49
C PHE A 556 25.02 27.31 0.72
N ALA A 557 23.74 27.06 1.03
CA ALA A 557 23.32 26.19 2.13
C ALA A 557 23.85 24.76 1.95
N TRP A 558 23.70 24.19 0.75
CA TRP A 558 24.19 22.86 0.41
C TRP A 558 25.70 22.75 0.64
N LEU A 559 26.46 23.73 0.14
CA LEU A 559 27.92 23.72 0.19
C LEU A 559 28.43 23.87 1.64
N LEU A 560 27.76 24.67 2.47
CA LEU A 560 28.03 24.75 3.91
C LEU A 560 27.72 23.45 4.66
N ILE A 561 26.60 22.80 4.35
CA ILE A 561 26.19 21.54 5.00
C ILE A 561 27.17 20.41 4.70
N HIS A 562 27.65 20.31 3.46
CA HIS A 562 28.49 19.20 2.99
C HIS A 562 29.98 19.40 3.29
N LEU A 563 30.49 20.62 3.20
CA LEU A 563 31.92 20.90 3.47
C LEU A 563 32.17 21.28 4.94
N GLY A 564 31.16 21.78 5.65
CA GLY A 564 31.32 22.35 6.98
C GLY A 564 32.02 23.72 6.97
N ILE A 565 31.88 24.47 8.08
CA ILE A 565 32.38 25.86 8.20
C ILE A 565 33.90 25.97 7.94
N PRO A 566 34.78 25.10 8.47
CA PRO A 566 36.23 25.25 8.30
C PRO A 566 36.67 25.04 6.85
N ALA A 567 36.17 23.99 6.19
CA ALA A 567 36.54 23.70 4.80
C ALA A 567 35.91 24.71 3.84
N PHE A 568 34.70 25.21 4.13
CA PHE A 568 34.10 26.30 3.37
C PHE A 568 34.93 27.57 3.45
N ALA A 569 35.36 28.00 4.65
CA ALA A 569 36.20 29.18 4.84
C ALA A 569 37.52 29.07 4.06
N VAL A 570 38.17 27.90 4.09
CA VAL A 570 39.39 27.63 3.30
C VAL A 570 39.12 27.70 1.80
N SER A 571 38.04 27.09 1.31
CA SER A 571 37.67 27.12 -0.11
C SER A 571 37.36 28.53 -0.61
N LEU A 572 36.70 29.35 0.22
CA LEU A 572 36.40 30.75 -0.09
C LEU A 572 37.67 31.59 -0.11
N LEU A 573 38.60 31.36 0.82
CA LEU A 573 39.87 32.08 0.90
C LEU A 573 40.79 31.72 -0.30
N LEU A 574 40.76 30.46 -0.74
CA LEU A 574 41.42 30.01 -1.98
C LEU A 574 40.79 30.64 -3.23
N LEU A 575 39.46 30.76 -3.28
CA LEU A 575 38.76 31.41 -4.39
C LEU A 575 39.04 32.92 -4.44
N ILE A 576 39.04 33.60 -3.29
CA ILE A 576 39.34 35.03 -3.19
C ILE A 576 40.81 35.30 -3.58
N THR A 577 41.75 34.50 -3.08
CA THR A 577 43.16 34.63 -3.46
C THR A 577 43.39 34.33 -4.95
N TRP A 578 42.63 33.38 -5.53
CA TRP A 578 42.63 33.14 -6.98
C TRP A 578 42.06 34.31 -7.77
N LEU A 579 40.91 34.87 -7.35
CA LEU A 579 40.29 36.03 -8.00
C LEU A 579 41.19 37.28 -7.93
N ILE A 580 41.80 37.55 -6.78
CA ILE A 580 42.78 38.64 -6.59
C ILE A 580 44.01 38.40 -7.48
N ARG A 581 44.57 37.18 -7.52
CA ARG A 581 45.67 36.86 -8.45
C ARG A 581 45.28 37.01 -9.92
N SER A 582 44.03 36.68 -10.26
CA SER A 582 43.51 36.78 -11.62
C SER A 582 43.23 38.23 -12.05
N SER A 583 42.90 39.12 -11.11
CA SER A 583 42.71 40.56 -11.38
C SER A 583 44.05 41.29 -11.52
N PHE A 584 45.07 40.94 -10.73
CA PHE A 584 46.43 41.46 -10.91
C PHE A 584 47.09 40.99 -12.22
N ARG A 585 46.81 39.75 -12.68
CA ARG A 585 47.26 39.29 -14.01
C ARG A 585 46.61 40.04 -15.18
N ARG A 586 45.46 40.68 -14.99
CA ARG A 586 44.81 41.52 -16.02
C ARG A 586 45.29 42.97 -16.03
N GLN A 587 46.03 43.41 -15.01
CA GLN A 587 46.61 44.77 -14.94
C GLN A 587 48.10 44.81 -15.33
N ALA A 588 48.73 43.65 -15.57
CA ALA A 588 50.14 43.51 -15.96
C ALA A 588 50.32 43.12 -17.45
N VAL A 589 49.30 43.37 -18.29
CA VAL A 589 49.34 43.23 -19.76
C VAL A 589 49.06 44.59 -20.39
#